data_AF-A0A7W1T2F0-F1
#
_entry.id   AF-A0A7W1T2F0-F1
#
_cell.length_a   1.000
_cell.length_b   1.000
_cell.length_c   1.000
_cell.angle_alpha   90.00
_cell.angle_beta   90.00
_cell.angle_gamma   90.00
#
_symmetry.space_group_name_H-M   'P 1'
#
loop_
_entity.id
_entity.type
_entity.pdbx_description
1 polymer ?
#
loop_
_entity_poly.entity_id
_entity_poly.type
_entity_poly.pdbx_seq_one_letter_code
_entity_poly.pdbx_strand_id
1 'polypeptide(L)'
;MLAQLFAKLTGRSTRWPAVRRVYLAANPKCAGCGAAKSLSVHHVEPFHLKPELELEPSNLITLCEPWFGGQKCHLRIGHNNNWRDVNPHVRVDALTHLRLVEKMRRCEFCGAIKKAPAPTKGAG
;
A
#
# COMPACT_ATOMS: atom_id res chain seq x y z
N MET A 1 3.84 -19.33 -22.66
CA MET A 1 2.58 -18.83 -23.26
C MET A 1 1.30 -19.43 -22.66
N LEU A 2 1.33 -20.28 -21.61
CA LEU A 2 0.10 -20.84 -21.01
C LEU A 2 -0.53 -19.99 -19.89
N ALA A 3 0.24 -19.07 -19.28
CA ALA A 3 -0.25 -18.25 -18.16
C ALA A 3 -1.23 -17.14 -18.58
N GLN A 4 -1.25 -16.76 -19.86
CA GLN A 4 -2.03 -15.64 -20.38
C GLN A 4 -3.49 -16.01 -20.70
N LEU A 5 -3.79 -17.29 -20.94
CA LEU A 5 -5.12 -17.73 -21.37
C LEU A 5 -6.12 -17.89 -20.20
N PHE A 6 -5.64 -18.16 -18.98
CA PHE A 6 -6.49 -18.40 -17.80
C PHE A 6 -6.96 -17.13 -17.09
N ALA A 7 -6.23 -16.02 -17.20
CA ALA A 7 -6.58 -14.77 -16.51
C ALA A 7 -7.92 -14.17 -16.96
N LYS A 8 -8.40 -14.50 -18.17
CA LYS A 8 -9.68 -14.03 -18.71
C LYS A 8 -10.91 -14.75 -18.16
N LEU A 9 -10.76 -15.89 -17.46
CA LEU A 9 -11.90 -16.74 -17.09
C LEU A 9 -12.04 -17.06 -15.60
N THR A 10 -11.01 -16.90 -14.75
CA THR A 10 -11.02 -17.53 -13.40
C THR A 10 -10.53 -16.69 -12.21
N GLY A 11 -10.41 -15.36 -12.35
CA GLY A 11 -9.94 -14.50 -11.25
C GLY A 11 -8.41 -14.45 -11.14
N ARG A 12 -7.91 -13.93 -10.00
CA ARG A 12 -6.48 -13.68 -9.77
C ARG A 12 -5.63 -14.95 -9.90
N SER A 13 -4.38 -14.80 -10.35
CA SER A 13 -3.44 -15.91 -10.42
C SER A 13 -3.30 -16.62 -9.07
N THR A 14 -3.25 -17.95 -9.07
CA THR A 14 -2.98 -18.76 -7.86
C THR A 14 -1.63 -18.43 -7.22
N ARG A 15 -0.71 -17.79 -7.96
CA ARG A 15 0.59 -17.31 -7.46
C ARG A 15 0.50 -15.98 -6.69
N TRP A 16 -0.61 -15.25 -6.82
CA TRP A 16 -0.79 -13.94 -6.16
C TRP A 16 -0.52 -13.96 -4.65
N PRO A 17 -1.03 -14.92 -3.85
CA PRO A 17 -0.75 -14.94 -2.41
C PRO A 17 0.74 -15.02 -2.08
N ALA A 18 1.52 -15.78 -2.87
CA ALA A 18 2.97 -15.91 -2.69
C ALA A 18 3.70 -14.61 -3.03
N VAL A 19 3.38 -14.00 -4.18
CA VAL A 19 3.95 -12.71 -4.61
C VAL A 19 3.62 -11.62 -3.60
N ARG A 20 2.34 -11.51 -3.17
CA ARG A 20 1.90 -10.56 -2.15
C ARG A 20 2.70 -10.68 -0.86
N ARG A 21 2.91 -11.91 -0.37
CA ARG A 21 3.67 -12.17 0.87
C ARG A 21 5.12 -11.70 0.74
N VAL A 22 5.81 -12.08 -0.33
CA VAL A 22 7.21 -11.69 -0.58
C VAL A 22 7.31 -10.17 -0.74
N TYR A 23 6.40 -9.56 -1.49
CA TYR A 23 6.39 -8.12 -1.73
C TYR A 23 6.20 -7.31 -0.45
N LEU A 24 5.26 -7.71 0.42
CA LEU A 24 5.02 -7.02 1.70
C LEU A 24 6.19 -7.21 2.69
N ALA A 25 6.89 -8.34 2.65
CA ALA A 25 8.09 -8.54 3.46
C ALA A 25 9.23 -7.60 3.03
N ALA A 26 9.42 -7.42 1.71
CA ALA A 26 10.40 -6.49 1.16
C ALA A 26 9.99 -5.01 1.31
N ASN A 27 8.68 -4.72 1.35
CA ASN A 27 8.11 -3.38 1.43
C ASN A 27 7.18 -3.25 2.65
N PRO A 28 7.71 -3.30 3.89
CA PRO A 28 6.91 -3.46 5.11
C PRO A 28 6.26 -2.17 5.62
N LYS A 29 6.17 -1.14 4.79
CA LYS A 29 5.57 0.16 5.14
C LYS A 29 4.70 0.68 4.01
N CYS A 30 3.63 1.36 4.38
CA CYS A 30 2.82 2.13 3.44
C CYS A 30 3.68 3.21 2.78
N ALA A 31 3.74 3.19 1.45
CA ALA A 31 4.47 4.17 0.66
C ALA A 31 3.92 5.59 0.82
N GLY A 32 2.63 5.73 1.19
CA GLY A 32 1.98 7.03 1.38
C GLY A 32 2.20 7.66 2.76
N CYS A 33 2.18 6.89 3.85
CA CYS A 33 2.20 7.47 5.21
C CYS A 33 3.20 6.83 6.17
N GLY A 34 3.92 5.80 5.72
CA GLY A 34 4.92 5.07 6.51
C GLY A 34 4.35 4.14 7.58
N ALA A 35 3.02 3.93 7.64
CA ALA A 35 2.42 2.96 8.57
C ALA A 35 2.94 1.54 8.28
N ALA A 36 3.14 0.73 9.33
CA ALA A 36 3.63 -0.66 9.24
C ALA A 36 2.54 -1.71 9.56
N LYS A 37 1.28 -1.27 9.71
CA LYS A 37 0.14 -2.12 10.04
C LYS A 37 -0.97 -1.95 9.01
N SER A 38 -1.85 -2.96 8.92
CA SER A 38 -3.00 -2.97 8.01
C SER A 38 -2.58 -2.69 6.56
N LEU A 39 -1.60 -3.45 6.07
CA LEU A 39 -1.00 -3.25 4.76
C LEU A 39 -1.71 -4.08 3.69
N SER A 40 -1.93 -3.45 2.55
CA SER A 40 -2.43 -4.05 1.33
C SER A 40 -1.45 -3.77 0.19
N VAL A 41 -1.47 -4.64 -0.82
CA VAL A 41 -0.71 -4.43 -2.06
C VAL A 41 -1.68 -3.89 -3.09
N HIS A 42 -1.40 -2.70 -3.56
CA HIS A 42 -2.12 -2.03 -4.63
C HIS A 42 -1.40 -2.27 -5.96
N HIS A 43 -2.16 -2.54 -7.01
CA HIS A 43 -1.65 -2.62 -8.38
C HIS A 43 -1.66 -1.22 -8.99
N VAL A 44 -0.51 -0.75 -9.51
CA VAL A 44 -0.37 0.54 -10.19
C VAL A 44 -1.23 0.55 -11.47
N GLU A 45 -1.04 -0.47 -12.30
CA GLU A 45 -1.92 -0.82 -13.41
C GLU A 45 -2.89 -1.93 -12.96
N PRO A 46 -4.21 -1.70 -12.97
CA PRO A 46 -5.17 -2.67 -12.48
C PRO A 46 -5.09 -4.00 -13.22
N PHE A 47 -5.07 -5.11 -12.48
CA PHE A 47 -4.93 -6.45 -13.07
C PHE A 47 -6.05 -6.82 -14.07
N HIS A 48 -7.24 -6.23 -13.94
CA HIS A 48 -8.35 -6.49 -14.87
C HIS A 48 -8.16 -5.79 -16.23
N LEU A 49 -7.33 -4.74 -16.29
CA LEU A 49 -6.93 -4.06 -17.53
C LEU A 49 -5.59 -4.59 -18.06
N LYS A 50 -4.67 -4.95 -17.17
CA LYS A 50 -3.30 -5.41 -17.46
C LYS A 50 -2.98 -6.71 -16.70
N PRO A 51 -3.65 -7.83 -17.01
CA PRO A 51 -3.46 -9.10 -16.30
C PRO A 51 -2.02 -9.64 -16.42
N GLU A 52 -1.31 -9.31 -17.49
CA GLU A 52 0.10 -9.62 -17.70
C GLU A 52 1.01 -8.97 -16.65
N LEU A 53 0.57 -7.90 -16.00
CA LEU A 53 1.31 -7.19 -14.95
C LEU A 53 0.87 -7.58 -13.52
N GLU A 54 -0.05 -8.54 -13.36
CA GLU A 54 -0.61 -8.89 -12.03
C GLU A 54 0.47 -9.27 -11.01
N LEU A 55 1.48 -10.01 -11.47
CA LEU A 55 2.53 -10.58 -10.64
C LEU A 55 3.86 -9.83 -10.73
N GLU A 56 3.93 -8.77 -11.53
CA GLU A 56 5.14 -7.99 -11.74
C GLU A 56 5.40 -7.06 -10.55
N PRO A 57 6.50 -7.23 -9.80
CA PRO A 57 6.77 -6.39 -8.63
C PRO A 57 6.85 -4.89 -8.96
N SER A 58 7.27 -4.53 -10.17
CA SER A 58 7.30 -3.15 -10.67
C SER A 58 5.91 -2.53 -10.81
N ASN A 59 4.86 -3.35 -10.88
CA ASN A 59 3.46 -2.92 -10.93
C ASN A 59 2.79 -2.87 -9.54
N LEU A 60 3.54 -3.11 -8.46
CA LEU A 60 2.99 -3.17 -7.11
C LEU A 60 3.42 -1.96 -6.26
N ILE A 61 2.59 -1.59 -5.29
CA ILE A 61 2.91 -0.61 -4.25
C ILE A 61 2.21 -0.97 -2.93
N THR A 62 2.93 -0.89 -1.80
CA THR A 62 2.35 -1.15 -0.48
C THR A 62 1.60 0.09 0.01
N LEU A 63 0.31 -0.03 0.31
CA LEU A 63 -0.51 1.04 0.88
C LEU A 63 -1.27 0.52 2.11
N CYS A 64 -1.58 1.40 3.07
CA CYS A 64 -2.37 1.02 4.25
C CYS A 64 -3.88 1.10 3.97
N GLU A 65 -4.60 0.17 4.59
CA GLU A 65 -6.04 -0.02 4.50
C GLU A 65 -6.60 -0.47 5.86
N PRO A 66 -6.54 0.38 6.89
CA PRO A 66 -7.15 0.06 8.18
C PRO A 66 -8.67 0.01 8.08
N TRP A 67 -9.28 -0.96 8.77
CA TRP A 67 -10.73 -1.11 8.87
C TRP A 67 -11.37 0.03 9.68
N PHE A 68 -10.79 0.36 10.83
CA PHE A 68 -11.29 1.39 11.76
C PHE A 68 -10.16 2.36 12.15
N GLY A 69 -10.46 3.66 12.06
CA GLY A 69 -9.51 4.73 12.39
C GLY A 69 -8.28 4.78 11.48
N GLY A 70 -7.67 5.96 11.38
CA GLY A 70 -6.42 6.15 10.63
C GLY A 70 -6.56 6.38 9.13
N GLN A 71 -5.41 6.58 8.49
CA GLN A 71 -5.32 6.98 7.08
C GLN A 71 -5.58 5.79 6.16
N LYS A 72 -6.58 5.89 5.27
CA LYS A 72 -6.88 4.88 4.24
C LYS A 72 -6.17 5.20 2.92
N CYS A 73 -4.83 5.11 2.93
CA CYS A 73 -4.02 5.49 1.77
C CYS A 73 -4.33 4.66 0.53
N HIS A 74 -4.73 3.39 0.69
CA HIS A 74 -5.11 2.55 -0.46
C HIS A 74 -6.28 3.16 -1.24
N LEU A 75 -7.37 3.52 -0.54
CA LEU A 75 -8.52 4.17 -1.15
C LEU A 75 -8.19 5.60 -1.62
N ARG A 76 -7.61 6.43 -0.75
CA ARG A 76 -7.42 7.86 -1.05
C ARG A 76 -6.39 8.11 -2.14
N ILE A 77 -5.27 7.37 -2.14
CA ILE A 77 -4.16 7.59 -3.07
C ILE A 77 -4.21 6.57 -4.21
N GLY A 78 -4.38 5.28 -3.93
CA GLY A 78 -4.45 4.26 -4.99
C GLY A 78 -5.68 4.39 -5.88
N HIS A 79 -6.79 4.88 -5.31
CA HIS A 79 -8.08 4.93 -5.97
C HIS A 79 -8.73 6.32 -5.95
N ASN A 80 -8.01 7.41 -5.65
CA ASN A 80 -8.55 8.77 -5.62
C ASN A 80 -9.88 8.93 -4.83
N ASN A 81 -10.06 8.17 -3.75
CA ASN A 81 -11.30 8.05 -2.96
C ASN A 81 -12.50 7.33 -3.63
N ASN A 82 -12.29 6.69 -4.77
CA ASN A 82 -13.29 5.90 -5.47
C ASN A 82 -12.69 4.59 -6.00
N TRP A 83 -13.09 3.44 -5.46
CA TRP A 83 -12.57 2.11 -5.87
C TRP A 83 -12.66 1.80 -7.37
N ARG A 84 -13.49 2.54 -8.11
CA ARG A 84 -13.63 2.41 -9.58
C ARG A 84 -12.63 3.27 -10.36
N ASP A 85 -11.94 4.18 -9.68
CA ASP A 85 -10.93 5.05 -10.28
C ASP A 85 -9.53 4.44 -10.17
N VAL A 86 -8.66 4.89 -11.07
CA VAL A 86 -7.26 4.48 -11.19
C VAL A 86 -6.41 5.73 -11.08
N ASN A 87 -5.45 5.73 -10.16
CA ASN A 87 -4.50 6.83 -10.06
C ASN A 87 -3.23 6.54 -10.90
N PRO A 88 -3.07 7.13 -12.11
CA PRO A 88 -1.86 6.95 -12.92
C PRO A 88 -0.59 7.54 -12.25
N HIS A 89 -0.77 8.40 -11.25
CA HIS A 89 0.30 9.06 -10.51
C HIS A 89 0.48 8.52 -9.08
N VAL A 90 -0.07 7.34 -8.77
CA VAL A 90 -0.08 6.74 -7.42
C VAL A 90 1.29 6.77 -6.71
N ARG A 91 2.39 6.56 -7.44
CA ARG A 91 3.75 6.59 -6.87
C ARG A 91 4.17 8.00 -6.47
N VAL A 92 3.90 8.99 -7.32
CA VAL A 92 4.22 10.40 -7.07
C VAL A 92 3.37 10.94 -5.93
N ASP A 93 2.08 10.61 -5.91
CA ASP A 93 1.15 11.04 -4.87
C ASP A 93 1.46 10.39 -3.52
N ALA A 94 1.81 9.11 -3.51
CA ALA A 94 2.27 8.43 -2.30
C ALA A 94 3.52 9.10 -1.73
N LEU A 95 4.54 9.37 -2.57
CA LEU A 95 5.77 10.04 -2.14
C LEU A 95 5.50 11.46 -1.63
N THR A 96 4.66 12.21 -2.33
CA THR A 96 4.28 13.58 -1.94
C THR A 96 3.55 13.56 -0.59
N HIS A 97 2.61 12.63 -0.41
CA HIS A 97 1.92 12.46 0.87
C HIS A 97 2.87 12.07 1.99
N LEU A 98 3.83 11.17 1.74
CA LEU A 98 4.80 10.74 2.73
C LEU A 98 5.63 11.91 3.24
N ARG A 99 6.14 12.75 2.33
CA ARG A 99 6.91 13.96 2.67
C ARG A 99 6.10 14.93 3.54
N LEU A 100 4.81 15.10 3.23
CA LEU A 100 3.91 15.94 4.05
C LEU A 100 3.69 15.34 5.44
N VAL A 101 3.43 14.04 5.54
CA VAL A 101 3.27 13.34 6.83
C VAL A 101 4.54 13.46 7.67
N GLU A 102 5.72 13.27 7.08
CA GLU A 102 7.00 13.42 7.77
C GLU A 102 7.25 14.87 8.20
N LYS A 103 6.85 15.86 7.41
CA LYS A 103 6.90 17.27 7.80
C LYS A 103 5.97 17.56 8.98
N MET A 104 4.73 17.05 8.94
CA MET A 104 3.76 17.22 10.04
C MET A 104 4.21 16.52 11.32
N ARG A 105 4.81 15.32 11.24
CA ARG A 105 5.38 14.61 12.39
C ARG A 105 6.58 15.33 13.03
N ARG A 106 7.28 16.16 12.24
CA ARG A 106 8.46 16.94 12.68
C ARG A 106 8.11 18.37 13.11
N CYS A 107 6.85 18.81 12.95
CA CYS A 107 6.46 20.16 13.36
C CYS A 107 6.42 20.24 14.89
N GLU A 108 7.45 20.81 15.50
CA GLU A 108 7.53 21.05 16.95
C GLU A 108 6.54 22.11 17.43
N PHE A 109 5.90 22.83 16.50
CA PHE A 109 5.13 24.03 16.78
C PHE A 109 3.64 23.78 17.08
N CYS A 110 3.06 22.63 16.70
CA CYS A 110 1.62 22.40 16.85
C CYS A 110 1.20 21.67 18.14
N GLY A 111 2.12 21.36 19.07
CA GLY A 111 1.79 21.00 20.45
C GLY A 111 0.89 19.77 20.69
N ALA A 112 0.50 19.00 19.67
CA ALA A 112 -0.40 17.85 19.80
C ALA A 112 0.31 16.51 19.50
N ILE A 113 0.89 15.99 20.58
CA ILE A 113 1.20 14.58 20.91
C ILE A 113 2.31 13.88 20.11
N LYS A 114 3.53 14.02 20.64
CA LYS A 114 4.46 12.89 20.73
C LYS A 114 3.81 11.77 21.58
N LYS A 115 3.66 10.57 21.01
CA LYS A 115 4.21 9.31 21.55
C LYS A 115 3.84 8.11 20.66
N ALA A 116 4.84 7.48 20.06
CA ALA A 116 4.76 6.01 19.90
C ALA A 116 5.06 5.40 21.29
N PRO A 117 4.26 4.45 21.79
CA PRO A 117 4.60 3.75 23.03
C PRO A 117 5.88 2.93 22.80
N ALA A 118 6.83 3.05 23.73
CA ALA A 118 8.00 2.19 23.77
C ALA A 118 7.57 0.73 23.99
N PRO A 119 8.18 -0.27 23.32
CA PRO A 119 8.00 -1.65 23.72
C PRO A 119 8.56 -1.81 25.13
N THR A 120 7.70 -2.24 26.07
CA THR A 120 8.12 -2.58 27.44
C THR A 120 9.14 -3.71 27.36
N LYS A 121 10.31 -3.49 27.97
CA LYS A 121 11.26 -4.58 28.21
C LYS A 121 10.55 -5.62 29.06
N GLY A 122 10.30 -6.81 28.50
CA GLY A 122 9.94 -7.97 29.29
C GLY A 122 11.15 -8.34 30.15
N ALA A 123 11.00 -8.18 31.46
CA ALA A 123 11.79 -8.91 32.44
C ALA A 123 11.26 -10.35 32.50
N GLY A 124 12.18 -11.31 32.50
CA GLY A 124 11.91 -12.75 32.53
C GLY A 124 13.13 -13.48 31.99
#